data_AF-A0A7J4SX78-F1
#
_entry.id   AF-A0A7J4SX78-F1
#
_cell.length_a   1.000
_cell.length_b   1.000
_cell.length_c   1.000
_cell.angle_alpha   90.00
_cell.angle_beta   90.00
_cell.angle_gamma   90.00
#
_symmetry.space_group_name_H-M   'P 1'
#
loop_
_entity.id
_entity.type
_entity.pdbx_description
1 polymer ?
#
loop_
_entity_poly.entity_id
_entity_poly.type
_entity_poly.pdbx_seq_one_letter_code
_entity_poly.pdbx_strand_id
1 'polypeptide(L)'
;YEKELPNRIYPSYPNYLRRTGSWARPAIINHLADVSKTSRSTVRREFMPLLSLLHQENPVFGDPNRFEISLALGLTADEHVALCNLPVSRKSTKAIVQAYEQAEEQWRVPVIDSVLDTLEQDSEPEQESEPEPQRDSAQRTLF
;
A
#
# COMPACT_ATOMS: atom_id res chain seq x y z
N TYR A 1 3.43 -29.29 38.58
CA TYR A 1 3.27 -27.87 38.93
C TYR A 1 1.80 -27.60 39.21
N GLU A 2 1.38 -27.77 40.45
CA GLU A 2 0.06 -27.30 40.90
C GLU A 2 0.14 -25.79 41.08
N LYS A 3 -0.63 -25.04 40.29
CA LYS A 3 -0.79 -23.61 40.46
C LYS A 3 -1.92 -23.41 41.45
N GLU A 4 -1.61 -23.00 42.67
CA GLU A 4 -2.62 -22.64 43.68
C GLU A 4 -3.52 -21.55 43.12
N LEU A 5 -4.84 -21.76 43.22
CA LEU A 5 -5.82 -20.79 42.76
C LEU A 5 -5.87 -19.59 43.72
N PRO A 6 -5.95 -18.35 43.21
CA PRO A 6 -5.98 -17.17 44.06
C PRO A 6 -7.23 -17.16 44.95
N ASN A 7 -7.07 -16.78 46.22
CA ASN A 7 -8.14 -16.66 47.23
C ASN A 7 -9.28 -15.69 46.85
N ARG A 8 -9.14 -14.91 45.78
CA ARG A 8 -10.16 -13.98 45.30
C ARG A 8 -10.23 -13.98 43.78
N ILE A 9 -11.37 -14.41 43.25
CA ILE A 9 -11.67 -14.35 41.82
C ILE A 9 -12.44 -13.06 41.56
N TYR A 10 -11.87 -12.17 40.75
CA TYR A 10 -12.58 -10.99 40.27
C TYR A 10 -13.35 -11.37 39.00
N PRO A 11 -14.68 -11.17 38.94
CA PRO A 11 -15.43 -11.37 37.70
C PRO A 11 -15.01 -10.27 36.72
N SER A 12 -14.02 -10.57 35.88
CA SER A 12 -13.63 -9.71 34.76
C SER A 12 -14.37 -10.14 33.50
N TYR A 13 -14.73 -9.18 32.67
CA TYR A 13 -15.35 -9.48 31.39
C TYR A 13 -14.34 -10.26 30.51
N PRO A 14 -14.70 -11.44 29.97
CA PRO A 14 -13.76 -12.29 29.25
C PRO A 14 -13.16 -11.60 28.03
N ASN A 15 -11.87 -11.81 27.79
CA ASN A 15 -11.13 -11.11 26.73
C ASN A 15 -11.71 -11.34 25.33
N TYR A 16 -12.24 -12.53 25.05
CA TYR A 16 -12.84 -12.90 23.76
C TYR A 16 -14.22 -12.25 23.51
N LEU A 17 -14.92 -11.84 24.56
CA LEU A 17 -16.20 -11.12 24.45
C LEU A 17 -15.98 -9.60 24.38
N ARG A 18 -14.81 -9.11 24.79
CA ARG A 18 -14.49 -7.67 24.69
C ARG A 18 -14.55 -7.26 23.23
N ARG A 19 -15.16 -6.09 22.99
CA ARG A 19 -14.94 -5.32 21.76
C ARG A 19 -13.47 -4.94 21.71
N THR A 20 -12.65 -5.85 21.22
CA THR A 20 -11.30 -5.55 20.78
C THR A 20 -11.46 -4.67 19.55
N GLY A 21 -10.90 -3.46 19.61
CA GLY A 21 -10.77 -2.64 18.40
C GLY A 21 -10.06 -3.45 17.32
N SER A 22 -10.39 -3.18 16.06
CA SER A 22 -9.60 -3.71 14.95
C SER A 22 -8.15 -3.26 15.16
N TRP A 23 -7.25 -4.22 15.39
CA TRP A 23 -5.81 -3.95 15.43
C TRP A 23 -5.35 -3.30 14.12
N ALA A 24 -5.92 -3.73 13.00
CA ALA A 24 -5.60 -3.19 11.69
C ALA A 24 -6.10 -1.76 11.54
N ARG A 25 -5.20 -0.85 11.13
CA ARG A 25 -5.51 0.56 10.85
C ARG A 25 -6.56 0.63 9.72
N PRO A 26 -7.62 1.46 9.86
CA PRO A 26 -8.63 1.61 8.82
C PRO A 26 -8.07 2.08 7.47
N ALA A 27 -7.01 2.89 7.48
CA ALA A 27 -6.32 3.38 6.28
C ALA A 27 -5.81 2.20 5.41
N ILE A 28 -5.10 1.26 6.02
CA ILE A 28 -4.60 0.04 5.35
C ILE A 28 -5.74 -0.77 4.75
N ILE A 29 -6.84 -0.93 5.51
CA ILE A 29 -8.00 -1.70 5.05
C ILE A 29 -8.65 -1.01 3.84
N ASN A 30 -8.78 0.31 3.87
CA ASN A 30 -9.34 1.07 2.76
C ASN A 30 -8.43 0.97 1.53
N HIS A 31 -7.13 1.20 1.71
CA HIS A 31 -6.14 1.11 0.63
C HIS A 31 -6.15 -0.27 -0.03
N LEU A 32 -6.08 -1.35 0.76
CA LEU A 32 -6.14 -2.71 0.23
C LEU A 32 -7.49 -3.02 -0.43
N ALA A 33 -8.59 -2.50 0.09
CA ALA A 33 -9.90 -2.66 -0.54
C ALA A 33 -9.95 -1.96 -1.91
N ASP A 34 -9.33 -0.77 -2.00
CA ASP A 34 -9.28 0.02 -3.23
C ASP A 34 -8.35 -0.61 -4.29
N VAL A 35 -7.21 -1.18 -3.87
CA VAL A 35 -6.27 -1.89 -4.74
C VAL A 35 -6.85 -3.23 -5.21
N SER A 36 -7.41 -4.03 -4.30
CA SER A 36 -7.95 -5.36 -4.63
C SER A 36 -9.37 -5.32 -5.21
N LYS A 37 -10.05 -4.16 -5.20
CA LYS A 37 -11.47 -3.99 -5.54
C LYS A 37 -12.38 -4.95 -4.76
N THR A 38 -12.03 -5.25 -3.51
CA THR A 38 -12.80 -6.13 -2.64
C THR A 38 -13.46 -5.36 -1.50
N SER A 39 -14.36 -6.02 -0.77
CA SER A 39 -15.02 -5.41 0.37
C SER A 39 -14.08 -5.28 1.57
N ARG A 40 -14.26 -4.22 2.37
CA ARG A 40 -13.49 -3.98 3.61
C ARG A 40 -13.59 -5.15 4.60
N SER A 41 -14.73 -5.86 4.63
CA SER A 41 -14.90 -7.05 5.48
C SER A 41 -14.06 -8.22 4.99
N THR A 42 -14.00 -8.45 3.67
CA THR A 42 -13.13 -9.45 3.05
C THR A 42 -11.66 -9.15 3.34
N VAL A 43 -11.21 -7.90 3.15
CA VAL A 43 -9.85 -7.46 3.50
C VAL A 43 -9.51 -7.78 4.95
N ARG A 44 -10.39 -7.43 5.88
CA ARG A 44 -10.16 -7.66 7.30
C ARG A 44 -10.11 -9.15 7.65
N ARG A 45 -10.97 -9.98 7.05
CA ARG A 45 -11.12 -11.39 7.44
C ARG A 45 -10.14 -12.31 6.73
N GLU A 46 -9.84 -12.05 5.46
CA GLU A 46 -9.04 -12.95 4.62
C GLU A 46 -7.60 -12.43 4.43
N PHE A 47 -7.43 -11.14 4.15
CA PHE A 47 -6.11 -10.59 3.81
C PHE A 47 -5.27 -10.24 5.04
N MET A 48 -5.83 -9.45 5.97
CA MET A 48 -5.10 -8.97 7.14
C MET A 48 -4.42 -10.08 7.98
N PRO A 49 -5.06 -11.22 8.31
CA PRO A 49 -4.38 -12.24 9.10
C PRO A 49 -3.21 -12.88 8.36
N LEU A 50 -3.34 -13.10 7.05
CA LEU A 50 -2.28 -13.68 6.23
C LEU A 50 -1.10 -12.70 6.11
N LEU A 51 -1.38 -11.44 5.78
CA LEU A 51 -0.36 -10.41 5.66
C LEU A 51 0.35 -10.18 6.99
N SER A 52 -0.38 -10.13 8.10
CA SER A 52 0.22 -9.97 9.42
C SER A 52 1.15 -11.13 9.77
N LEU A 53 0.76 -12.37 9.47
CA LEU A 53 1.61 -13.55 9.73
C LEU A 53 2.93 -13.50 8.93
N LEU A 54 2.88 -13.06 7.68
CA LEU A 54 4.06 -12.96 6.81
C LEU A 54 5.08 -11.91 7.26
N HIS A 55 4.65 -10.90 8.02
CA HIS A 55 5.50 -9.78 8.42
C HIS A 55 5.77 -9.74 9.94
N GLN A 56 5.29 -10.73 10.69
CA GLN A 56 5.58 -10.84 12.11
C GLN A 56 7.07 -11.12 12.35
N GLU A 57 7.60 -10.65 13.48
CA GLU A 57 8.91 -11.03 14.03
C GLU A 57 8.90 -12.51 14.48
N ASN A 58 8.70 -13.46 13.56
CA ASN A 58 8.69 -14.89 13.83
C ASN A 58 9.59 -15.63 12.83
N PRO A 59 10.70 -16.22 13.29
CA PRO A 59 11.75 -16.77 12.43
C PRO A 59 11.29 -17.91 11.50
N VAL A 60 10.12 -18.51 11.73
CA VAL A 60 9.63 -19.64 10.92
C VAL A 60 8.87 -19.19 9.67
N PHE A 61 8.11 -18.10 9.77
CA PHE A 61 7.16 -17.70 8.73
C PHE A 61 7.22 -16.23 8.34
N GLY A 62 7.78 -15.36 9.19
CA GLY A 62 7.74 -13.92 8.98
C GLY A 62 9.08 -13.23 9.21
N ASP A 63 9.36 -12.24 8.36
CA ASP A 63 10.49 -11.35 8.51
C ASP A 63 10.02 -9.90 8.30
N PRO A 64 10.12 -9.04 9.33
CA PRO A 64 9.73 -7.64 9.21
C PRO A 64 10.68 -6.85 8.29
N ASN A 65 11.85 -7.38 7.92
CA ASN A 65 12.77 -6.71 7.00
C ASN A 65 12.45 -6.99 5.52
N ARG A 66 11.45 -7.84 5.24
CA ARG A 66 11.05 -8.17 3.88
C ARG A 66 10.00 -7.18 3.39
N PHE A 67 10.43 -6.21 2.59
CA PHE A 67 9.59 -5.11 2.13
C PHE A 67 8.83 -5.38 0.82
N GLU A 68 9.22 -6.41 0.07
CA GLU A 68 8.72 -6.74 -1.28
C GLU A 68 7.19 -6.67 -1.42
N ILE A 69 6.46 -7.32 -0.51
CA ILE A 69 4.99 -7.39 -0.55
C ILE A 69 4.38 -6.02 -0.25
N SER A 70 4.94 -5.31 0.73
CA SER A 70 4.42 -4.01 1.16
C SER A 70 4.67 -2.94 0.10
N LEU A 71 5.84 -2.97 -0.52
CA LEU A 71 6.17 -2.17 -1.68
C LEU A 71 5.20 -2.48 -2.83
N ALA A 72 5.08 -3.74 -3.25
CA ALA A 72 4.18 -4.14 -4.34
C ALA A 72 2.71 -3.72 -4.13
N LEU A 73 2.25 -3.67 -2.88
CA LEU A 73 0.91 -3.22 -2.51
C LEU A 73 0.78 -1.69 -2.38
N GLY A 74 1.87 -0.94 -2.51
CA GLY A 74 1.91 0.52 -2.38
C GLY A 74 1.70 1.01 -0.94
N LEU A 75 2.11 0.24 0.06
CA LEU A 75 1.98 0.64 1.46
C LEU A 75 3.04 1.67 1.84
N THR A 76 2.69 2.55 2.77
CA THR A 76 3.66 3.48 3.39
C THR A 76 4.47 2.77 4.48
N ALA A 77 5.63 3.34 4.87
CA ALA A 77 6.47 2.79 5.93
C ALA A 77 5.71 2.62 7.27
N ASP A 78 4.88 3.62 7.62
CA ASP A 78 4.01 3.59 8.80
C ASP A 78 2.95 2.48 8.73
N GLU A 79 2.47 2.17 7.54
CA GLU A 79 1.49 1.10 7.32
C GLU A 79 2.14 -0.28 7.37
N HIS A 80 3.33 -0.42 6.81
CA HIS A 80 4.15 -1.62 6.92
C HIS A 80 4.42 -1.97 8.40
N VAL A 81 4.88 -0.99 9.19
CA VAL A 81 5.11 -1.16 10.64
C VAL A 81 3.83 -1.56 11.38
N ALA A 82 2.70 -0.94 11.05
CA ALA A 82 1.42 -1.27 11.66
C ALA A 82 0.96 -2.70 11.30
N LEU A 83 1.27 -3.17 10.09
CA LEU A 83 0.98 -4.52 9.62
C LEU A 83 1.84 -5.58 10.34
N CYS A 84 3.12 -5.26 10.59
CA CYS A 84 4.04 -6.06 11.42
C CYS A 84 3.67 -6.05 12.91
N ASN A 85 2.82 -5.11 13.34
CA ASN A 85 2.49 -4.83 14.75
C ASN A 85 3.71 -4.49 15.62
N LEU A 86 4.59 -3.68 15.07
CA LEU A 86 5.73 -3.20 15.81
C LEU A 86 5.40 -1.85 16.46
N PRO A 87 5.74 -1.64 17.75
CA PRO A 87 5.49 -0.37 18.39
C PRO A 87 6.44 0.70 17.84
N VAL A 88 5.86 1.80 17.37
CA VAL A 88 6.56 2.93 16.71
C VAL A 88 7.62 3.58 17.62
N SER A 89 7.48 3.46 18.94
CA SER A 89 8.40 4.08 19.91
C SER A 89 9.77 3.40 19.97
N ARG A 90 9.92 2.14 19.51
CA ARG A 90 11.19 1.41 19.61
C ARG A 90 12.20 1.89 18.57
N LYS A 91 13.48 1.89 18.96
CA LYS A 91 14.61 2.19 18.06
C LYS A 91 14.70 1.22 16.90
N SER A 92 14.41 -0.08 17.13
CA SER A 92 14.38 -1.10 16.08
C SER A 92 13.35 -0.78 15.00
N THR A 93 12.12 -0.42 15.41
CA THR A 93 11.06 -0.03 14.48
C THR A 93 11.44 1.18 13.64
N LYS A 94 12.10 2.18 14.24
CA LYS A 94 12.59 3.35 13.50
C LYS A 94 13.64 2.99 12.45
N ALA A 95 14.52 2.03 12.75
CA ALA A 95 15.49 1.53 11.78
C ALA A 95 14.80 0.82 10.61
N ILE A 96 13.72 0.07 10.87
CA ILE A 96 12.91 -0.58 9.83
C ILE A 96 12.23 0.47 8.94
N VAL A 97 11.64 1.52 9.52
CA VAL A 97 11.04 2.62 8.76
C VAL A 97 12.06 3.25 7.81
N GLN A 98 13.25 3.58 8.32
CA GLN A 98 14.30 4.18 7.50
C GLN A 98 14.79 3.23 6.39
N ALA A 99 14.93 1.94 6.70
CA ALA A 99 15.31 0.93 5.70
C ALA A 99 14.23 0.77 4.62
N TYR A 100 12.95 0.86 5.00
CA TYR A 100 11.83 0.82 4.07
C TYR A 100 11.83 2.01 3.12
N GLU A 101 12.01 3.23 3.64
CA GLU A 101 12.07 4.45 2.83
C GLU A 101 13.21 4.38 1.79
N GLN A 102 14.39 3.89 2.20
CA GLN A 102 15.51 3.66 1.28
C GLN A 102 15.19 2.62 0.21
N ALA A 103 14.49 1.54 0.58
CA ALA A 103 14.07 0.50 -0.36
C ALA A 103 12.99 1.02 -1.32
N GLU A 104 12.07 1.87 -0.84
CA GLU A 104 11.05 2.52 -1.66
C GLU A 104 11.68 3.42 -2.71
N GLU A 105 12.66 4.26 -2.34
CA GLU A 105 13.41 5.09 -3.27
C GLU A 105 14.03 4.24 -4.39
N GLN A 106 14.77 3.19 -4.02
CA GLN A 106 15.41 2.29 -4.98
C GLN A 106 14.41 1.59 -5.90
N TRP A 107 13.24 1.22 -5.37
CA TRP A 107 12.20 0.55 -6.15
C TRP A 107 11.49 1.49 -7.13
N ARG A 108 11.41 2.79 -6.82
CA ARG A 108 10.79 3.81 -7.68
C ARG A 108 11.70 4.29 -8.82
N VAL A 109 13.02 4.32 -8.62
CA VAL A 109 14.00 4.75 -9.66
C VAL A 109 13.78 4.08 -11.03
N PRO A 110 13.73 2.74 -11.16
CA PRO A 110 13.59 2.11 -12.47
C PRO A 110 12.23 2.39 -13.14
N VAL A 111 11.17 2.65 -12.35
CA VAL A 111 9.85 3.00 -12.89
C VAL A 111 9.90 4.39 -13.53
N ILE A 112 10.58 5.35 -12.90
CA ILE A 112 10.70 6.72 -13.43
C ILE A 112 11.48 6.72 -14.73
N ASP A 113 12.59 5.98 -14.79
CA ASP A 113 13.42 5.88 -16.00
C ASP A 113 12.62 5.33 -17.18
N SER A 114 11.85 4.27 -16.96
CA SER A 114 10.99 3.68 -18.00
C SER A 114 9.89 4.61 -18.50
N VAL A 115 9.30 5.43 -17.62
CA VAL A 115 8.25 6.41 -17.98
C VAL A 115 8.86 7.60 -18.72
N LEU A 116 10.05 8.06 -18.30
CA LEU A 116 10.74 9.16 -18.96
C LEU A 116 11.11 8.78 -20.40
N ASP A 117 11.63 7.56 -20.61
CA ASP A 117 11.97 7.02 -21.94
C ASP A 117 10.74 6.88 -22.84
N THR A 118 9.54 6.60 -22.28
CA THR A 118 8.29 6.58 -23.07
C THR A 118 7.82 7.98 -23.47
N LEU A 119 7.99 8.99 -22.61
CA LEU A 119 7.62 10.37 -22.93
C LEU A 119 8.53 11.00 -23.99
N GLU A 120 9.80 10.58 -24.04
CA GLU A 120 10.76 11.02 -25.07
C GLU A 120 10.45 10.40 -26.45
N GLN A 121 9.78 9.24 -26.52
CA GLN A 121 9.38 8.61 -27.78
C GLN A 121 8.11 9.23 -28.41
N ASP A 122 7.17 9.74 -27.60
CA ASP A 122 5.95 10.40 -28.09
C ASP A 122 6.15 11.86 -28.54
N SER A 123 7.39 12.37 -28.51
CA SER A 123 7.73 13.75 -28.87
C SER A 123 8.44 13.91 -30.22
N GLU A 124 8.47 12.86 -31.06
CA GLU A 124 8.79 13.04 -32.48
C GLU A 124 7.65 13.81 -33.19
N PRO A 125 7.92 14.97 -33.82
CA PRO A 125 6.87 15.73 -34.47
C PRO A 125 6.45 15.04 -35.77
N GLU A 126 5.26 14.45 -35.78
CA GLU A 126 4.52 14.22 -37.03
C GLU A 126 4.28 15.59 -37.68
N GLN A 127 5.08 15.91 -38.72
CA GLN A 127 4.80 17.04 -39.61
C GLN A 127 3.54 16.73 -40.41
N GLU A 128 2.39 17.00 -39.83
CA GLU A 128 1.11 16.99 -40.51
C GLU A 128 1.04 18.25 -41.39
N SER A 129 1.46 18.11 -42.65
CA SER A 129 1.29 19.15 -43.66
C SER A 129 -0.21 19.30 -43.97
N GLU A 130 -0.88 20.26 -43.34
CA GLU A 130 -2.22 20.70 -43.74
C GLU A 130 -2.19 21.17 -45.21
N PRO A 131 -3.00 20.62 -46.13
CA PRO A 131 -3.17 21.23 -47.44
C PRO A 131 -4.03 22.50 -47.29
N GLU A 132 -3.48 23.65 -47.68
CA GLU A 132 -4.20 24.93 -47.70
C GLU A 132 -5.56 24.80 -48.42
N PRO A 133 -6.65 25.38 -47.87
CA PRO A 133 -7.94 25.33 -48.53
C PRO A 133 -7.90 26.20 -49.81
N GLN A 134 -7.98 25.55 -50.97
CA GLN A 134 -8.20 26.22 -52.25
C GLN A 134 -9.51 27.00 -52.18
N ARG A 135 -9.40 28.33 -52.14
CA ARG A 135 -10.57 29.23 -52.24
C ARG A 135 -11.16 29.09 -53.63
N ASP A 136 -12.28 28.38 -53.71
CA ASP A 136 -13.06 28.24 -54.93
C ASP A 136 -13.63 29.61 -55.31
N SER A 137 -13.18 30.17 -56.44
CA SER A 137 -13.48 31.53 -56.90
C SER A 137 -14.92 31.72 -57.38
N ALA A 138 -15.82 30.77 -57.11
CA ALA A 138 -17.19 30.74 -57.59
C ALA A 138 -18.25 31.23 -56.59
N GLN A 139 -17.88 31.60 -55.36
CA GLN A 139 -18.85 32.13 -54.39
C GLN A 139 -19.17 33.60 -54.66
N ARG A 140 -20.17 33.82 -55.51
CA ARG A 140 -20.80 35.12 -55.76
C ARG A 140 -21.75 35.45 -54.60
N THR A 141 -21.36 36.42 -53.76
CA THR A 141 -22.23 37.01 -52.74
C THR A 141 -23.46 37.65 -53.41
N LEU A 142 -24.67 37.25 -53.01
CA LEU A 142 -25.94 37.88 -53.39
C LEU A 142 -26.55 38.53 -52.14
N PHE A 143 -26.53 39.87 -52.16
CA PHE A 143 -27.15 40.83 -51.23
C PHE A 143 -26.59 40.92 -49.81
#